data_AF-A0A1Q9H5Y4-F1
#
_entry.id   AF-A0A1Q9H5Y4-F1
#
_cell.length_a   1.000
_cell.length_b   1.000
_cell.length_c   1.000
_cell.angle_alpha   90.00
_cell.angle_beta   90.00
_cell.angle_gamma   90.00
#
_symmetry.space_group_name_H-M   'P 1'
#
loop_
_entity.id
_entity.type
_entity.pdbx_description
1 polymer ?
#
loop_
_entity_poly.entity_id
_entity_poly.type
_entity_poly.pdbx_seq_one_letter_code
_entity_poly.pdbx_strand_id
1 'polypeptide(L)' 'MSSVTEQKDQSTRGREWKAFLFITVFLFPILSVMVVGGYGFIVWMLQLFVFGPPGHGM' A
#
# COMPACT_ATOMS: atom_id res chain seq x y z
N MET A 1 -40.77 -4.20 22.22
CA MET A 1 -39.44 -4.85 22.15
C MET A 1 -38.84 -4.60 20.77
N SER A 2 -38.47 -3.35 20.47
CA SER A 2 -38.13 -2.95 19.08
C SER A 2 -36.80 -2.19 18.97
N SER A 3 -36.19 -1.79 20.09
CA SER A 3 -34.97 -0.95 20.11
C SER A 3 -33.66 -1.72 19.97
N VAL A 4 -33.66 -3.05 20.13
CA VAL A 4 -32.43 -3.86 20.15
C VAL A 4 -31.94 -4.22 18.73
N THR A 5 -32.82 -4.22 17.73
CA THR A 5 -32.48 -4.68 16.38
C THR A 5 -31.86 -3.56 15.51
N GLU A 6 -32.17 -2.28 15.76
CA GLU A 6 -31.66 -1.16 14.95
C GLU A 6 -30.18 -0.81 15.22
N GLN A 7 -29.64 -1.10 16.40
CA GLN A 7 -28.25 -0.74 16.74
C GLN A 7 -27.20 -1.64 16.06
N LYS A 8 -27.56 -2.89 15.72
CA LYS A 8 -26.62 -3.86 15.15
C LYS A 8 -26.33 -3.57 13.67
N ASP A 9 -27.34 -3.17 12.91
CA ASP A 9 -27.25 -2.97 11.46
C ASP A 9 -26.51 -1.67 11.07
N GLN A 10 -26.66 -0.60 11.86
CA GLN A 10 -25.94 0.67 11.64
C GLN A 10 -24.43 0.54 11.92
N SER A 11 -24.03 -0.41 12.78
CA SER A 11 -22.64 -0.59 13.21
C SER A 11 -21.76 -1.38 12.23
N THR A 12 -22.38 -2.14 11.31
CA THR A 12 -21.68 -2.97 10.32
C THR A 12 -21.29 -2.13 9.11
N ARG A 13 -22.22 -1.33 8.59
CA ARG A 13 -22.03 -0.50 7.39
C ARG A 13 -20.91 0.53 7.55
N GLY A 14 -20.80 1.15 8.73
CA GLY A 14 -19.71 2.10 9.03
C GLY A 14 -18.34 1.46 9.21
N ARG A 15 -18.30 0.16 9.56
CA ARG A 15 -17.05 -0.57 9.81
C ARG A 15 -16.39 -1.01 8.51
N GLU A 16 -17.20 -1.40 7.51
CA GLU A 16 -16.72 -1.71 6.16
C GLU A 16 -16.08 -0.47 5.52
N TRP A 17 -16.76 0.67 5.56
CA TRP A 17 -16.24 1.93 4.99
C TRP A 17 -14.91 2.38 5.63
N LYS A 18 -14.78 2.22 6.95
CA LYS A 18 -13.51 2.45 7.67
C LYS A 18 -12.41 1.49 7.23
N ALA A 19 -12.72 0.20 7.04
CA ALA A 19 -11.76 -0.78 6.55
C ALA A 19 -11.32 -0.46 5.11
N PHE A 20 -12.24 -0.09 4.22
CA PHE A 20 -11.94 0.36 2.86
C PHE A 20 -11.02 1.58 2.82
N LEU A 21 -11.32 2.60 3.63
CA LEU A 21 -10.47 3.79 3.75
C LEU A 21 -9.08 3.43 4.30
N PHE A 22 -9.01 2.58 5.34
CA PHE A 22 -7.74 2.14 5.90
C PHE A 22 -6.90 1.40 4.86
N ILE A 23 -7.48 0.44 4.14
CA ILE A 23 -6.80 -0.28 3.07
C ILE A 23 -6.33 0.70 2.00
N THR A 24 -7.18 1.61 1.56
CA THR A 24 -6.81 2.56 0.49
C THR A 24 -5.69 3.51 0.91
N VAL A 25 -5.72 4.01 2.15
CA VAL A 25 -4.76 4.99 2.67
C VAL A 25 -3.45 4.35 3.13
N PHE A 26 -3.44 3.07 3.49
CA PHE A 26 -2.23 2.38 3.96
C PHE A 26 -1.73 1.32 2.99
N LEU A 27 -2.59 0.40 2.54
CA LEU A 27 -2.19 -0.71 1.67
C LEU A 27 -1.62 -0.19 0.35
N PHE A 28 -2.34 0.67 -0.36
CA PHE A 28 -1.88 1.19 -1.66
C PHE A 28 -0.55 1.95 -1.58
N PRO A 29 -0.34 2.91 -0.66
CA PRO A 29 0.95 3.56 -0.56
C PRO A 29 2.08 2.64 -0.11
N ILE A 30 1.83 1.70 0.81
CA ILE A 30 2.85 0.69 1.18
C ILE A 30 3.21 -0.15 -0.05
N LEU A 31 2.21 -0.61 -0.81
CA LEU A 31 2.40 -1.37 -2.05
C LEU A 31 3.19 -0.55 -3.08
N SER A 32 2.86 0.74 -3.22
CA SER A 32 3.55 1.66 -4.12
C SER A 32 5.03 1.80 -3.76
N VAL A 33 5.36 1.99 -2.48
CA VAL A 33 6.76 2.06 -2.02
C VAL A 33 7.48 0.73 -2.20
N MET A 34 6.83 -0.41 -1.93
CA MET A 34 7.44 -1.72 -2.18
C MET A 34 7.75 -1.94 -3.67
N VAL A 35 6.83 -1.60 -4.56
CA VAL A 35 7.01 -1.81 -6.00
C VAL A 35 8.03 -0.83 -6.56
N VAL A 36 7.87 0.48 -6.32
CA VAL A 36 8.76 1.51 -6.87
C VAL A 36 10.13 1.44 -6.20
N GLY A 37 10.17 1.32 -4.88
CA GLY A 37 11.41 1.20 -4.11
C GLY A 37 12.12 -0.12 -4.39
N GLY A 38 11.39 -1.24 -4.44
CA GLY A 38 11.95 -2.55 -4.80
C GLY A 38 12.49 -2.57 -6.22
N TYR A 39 11.74 -2.04 -7.19
CA TYR A 39 12.19 -1.94 -8.57
C TYR A 39 13.42 -1.03 -8.71
N GLY A 40 13.39 0.16 -8.11
CA GLY A 40 14.53 1.07 -8.10
C GLY A 40 15.77 0.47 -7.42
N PHE A 41 15.57 -0.29 -6.33
CA PHE A 41 16.65 -1.01 -5.64
C PHE A 41 17.21 -2.15 -6.50
N ILE A 42 16.37 -2.91 -7.20
CA ILE A 42 16.79 -3.95 -8.13
C ILE A 42 17.61 -3.32 -9.26
N VAL A 43 17.12 -2.25 -9.87
CA VAL A 43 17.85 -1.54 -10.93
C VAL A 43 19.18 -1.01 -10.40
N TRP A 44 19.19 -0.38 -9.23
CA TRP A 44 20.41 0.09 -8.58
C TRP A 44 21.41 -1.04 -8.29
N MET A 45 20.94 -2.19 -7.79
CA MET A 45 21.80 -3.36 -7.60
C MET A 45 22.31 -3.89 -8.94
N LEU A 46 21.46 -4.05 -9.95
CA LEU A 46 21.88 -4.49 -11.28
C LEU A 46 22.93 -3.53 -11.88
N GLN A 47 22.81 -2.22 -11.64
CA GLN A 47 23.83 -1.25 -12.00
C GLN A 47 25.17 -1.56 -11.31
N LEU A 48 25.17 -1.81 -9.99
CA LEU A 48 26.38 -2.16 -9.24
C LEU A 48 27.03 -3.49 -9.65
N PHE A 49 26.24 -4.53 -9.96
CA PHE A 49 26.75 -5.89 -10.22
C PHE A 49 27.11 -6.16 -11.68
N VAL A 50 26.41 -5.53 -12.63
CA VAL A 50 26.53 -5.89 -14.06
C VAL A 50 27.05 -4.73 -14.91
N PHE A 51 26.61 -3.49 -14.64
CA PHE A 51 26.83 -2.36 -15.56
C PHE A 51 27.90 -1.35 -15.11
N GLY A 52 28.51 -1.56 -13.93
CA GLY A 52 29.48 -0.63 -13.37
C GLY A 52 28.80 0.58 -12.69
N PRO A 53 29.53 1.29 -11.81
CA PRO A 53 28.95 2.22 -10.84
C PRO A 53 27.99 3.24 -11.47
N PRO A 54 26.79 3.44 -10.90
CA PRO A 54 25.80 4.38 -11.43
C PRO A 54 26.34 5.81 -11.31
N GLY A 55 26.80 6.41 -12.42
CA GLY A 55 27.22 7.81 -12.40
C GLY A 55 28.06 8.38 -13.54
N HIS A 56 28.63 7.58 -14.47
CA HIS A 56 29.31 8.15 -15.64
C HIS A 56 28.53 7.85 -16.92
N GLY A 57 27.81 8.87 -17.39
CA GLY A 57 27.45 8.96 -18.79
C GLY A 57 28.71 9.06 -19.63
N MET A 58 28.91 8.07 -20.49
CA MET A 58 29.63 8.16 -21.75
C MET A 58 28.63 7.81 -22.84
#